data_AF-A0A5R9ML85-F1
#
_entry.id   AF-A0A5R9ML85-F1
#
_cell.length_a   1.000
_cell.length_b   1.000
_cell.length_c   1.000
_cell.angle_alpha   90.00
_cell.angle_beta   90.00
_cell.angle_gamma   90.00
#
_symmetry.space_group_name_H-M   'P 1'
#
loop_
_entity.id
_entity.type
_entity.pdbx_description
1 polymer ?
#
loop_
_entity_poly.entity_id
_entity_poly.type
_entity_poly.pdbx_seq_one_letter_code
_entity_poly.pdbx_strand_id
1 'polypeptide(L)'
;MGIVVICFSLVAAIFVSVMVEMYVGLLAGMIMLGLGGSSFTKDFAIRYLVYAFGVGMKLMALVMIAKIGSNVLLGLAQAPTASSDQFVTTLAIAGISVVVFIIAMYVPNIIQGVVQGA
;
A
#
# COMPACT_ATOMS: atom_id res chain seq x y z
N MET A 1 3.44 4.94 -23.31
CA MET A 1 2.92 3.77 -22.57
C MET A 1 3.94 3.07 -21.68
N GLY A 2 5.23 2.96 -22.05
CA GLY A 2 6.24 2.30 -21.20
C GLY A 2 6.37 2.86 -19.77
N ILE A 3 6.28 4.19 -19.61
CA ILE A 3 6.36 4.84 -18.28
C ILE A 3 5.22 4.39 -17.36
N VAL A 4 4.00 4.27 -17.88
CA VAL A 4 2.82 3.83 -17.11
C VAL A 4 2.99 2.39 -16.64
N VAL A 5 3.51 1.51 -17.52
CA VAL A 5 3.76 0.10 -17.19
C VAL A 5 4.83 -0.03 -16.11
N ILE A 6 5.91 0.76 -16.19
CA ILE A 6 6.98 0.77 -15.19
C ILE A 6 6.43 1.25 -13.83
N CYS A 7 5.67 2.35 -13.80
CA CYS A 7 5.07 2.85 -12.56
C CYS A 7 4.11 1.82 -11.93
N PHE A 8 3.25 1.17 -12.72
CA PHE A 8 2.34 0.15 -12.20
C PHE A 8 3.08 -1.11 -11.73
N SER A 9 4.13 -1.52 -12.43
CA SER A 9 4.98 -2.64 -12.01
C SER A 9 5.65 -2.37 -10.66
N LEU A 10 6.10 -1.14 -10.42
CA LEU A 10 6.67 -0.73 -9.13
C LEU A 10 5.61 -0.74 -8.01
N VAL A 11 4.38 -0.25 -8.28
CA VAL A 11 3.26 -0.37 -7.30
C VAL A 11 3.01 -1.84 -6.96
N ALA A 12 3.00 -2.73 -7.96
CA ALA A 12 2.82 -4.16 -7.74
C ALA A 12 3.98 -4.77 -6.92
N ALA A 13 5.22 -4.34 -7.14
CA ALA A 13 6.36 -4.78 -6.34
C ALA A 13 6.23 -4.38 -4.86
N ILE A 14 5.76 -3.15 -4.59
CA ILE A 14 5.48 -2.68 -3.22
C ILE A 14 4.31 -3.48 -2.61
N PHE A 15 3.29 -3.81 -3.39
CA PHE A 15 2.19 -4.64 -2.90
C PHE A 15 2.69 -6.02 -2.43
N VAL A 16 3.50 -6.69 -3.24
CA VAL A 16 4.06 -8.00 -2.92
C VAL A 16 5.00 -7.91 -1.71
N SER A 17 5.84 -6.87 -1.62
CA SER A 17 6.74 -6.72 -0.48
C SER A 17 5.98 -6.56 0.84
N VAL A 18 4.89 -5.81 0.87
CA VAL A 18 4.05 -5.64 2.08
C VAL A 18 3.29 -6.93 2.42
N MET A 19 2.87 -7.72 1.42
CA MET A 19 2.29 -9.05 1.69
C MET A 19 3.31 -9.96 2.37
N VAL A 20 4.57 -9.96 1.92
CA VAL A 20 5.63 -10.75 2.56
C VAL A 20 5.91 -10.25 3.98
N GLU A 21 5.95 -8.94 4.20
CA GLU A 21 6.10 -8.34 5.54
C GLU A 21 5.01 -8.84 6.51
N MET A 22 3.75 -8.94 6.05
CA MET A 22 2.64 -9.50 6.84
C MET A 22 2.82 -10.97 7.18
N TYR A 23 3.22 -11.80 6.21
CA TYR A 23 3.43 -13.23 6.45
C TYR A 23 4.56 -13.48 7.46
N VAL A 24 5.69 -12.78 7.28
CA VAL A 24 6.84 -12.88 8.20
C VAL A 24 6.49 -12.31 9.57
N GLY A 25 5.78 -11.18 9.61
CA GLY A 25 5.29 -10.57 10.83
C GLY A 25 4.42 -11.54 11.64
N LEU A 26 3.39 -12.11 11.01
CA LEU A 26 2.46 -13.07 11.63
C LEU A 26 3.16 -14.33 12.15
N LEU A 27 4.14 -14.86 11.41
CA LEU A 27 4.93 -16.03 11.85
C LEU A 27 5.76 -15.71 13.10
N ALA A 28 6.42 -14.54 13.15
CA ALA A 28 7.11 -14.08 14.37
C ALA A 28 6.12 -13.86 15.54
N GLY A 29 4.88 -13.50 15.22
CA GLY A 29 3.81 -13.33 16.18
C GLY A 29 3.40 -14.56 16.95
N MET A 30 3.42 -15.73 16.32
CA MET A 30 3.06 -16.98 17.00
C MET A 30 3.97 -17.22 18.21
N ILE A 31 5.25 -16.86 18.10
CA ILE A 31 6.25 -17.00 19.17
C ILE A 31 6.04 -15.91 20.24
N MET A 32 5.93 -14.64 19.82
CA MET A 32 5.84 -13.50 20.74
C MET A 32 4.51 -13.45 21.50
N LEU A 33 3.39 -13.79 20.86
CA LEU A 33 2.09 -13.89 21.51
C LEU A 33 2.00 -15.12 22.42
N GLY A 34 2.64 -16.24 22.03
CA GLY A 34 2.72 -17.45 22.86
C GLY A 34 3.44 -17.23 24.19
N LEU A 35 4.40 -16.32 24.24
CA LEU A 35 5.13 -15.96 25.47
C LEU A 35 4.36 -14.97 26.38
N GLY A 36 3.24 -14.41 25.93
CA GLY A 36 2.46 -13.38 26.65
C GLY A 36 1.72 -13.86 27.91
N GLY A 37 1.73 -15.17 28.21
CA GLY A 37 1.07 -15.76 29.38
C GLY A 37 1.77 -15.51 30.73
N SER A 38 3.03 -15.06 30.72
CA SER A 38 3.78 -14.66 31.92
C SER A 38 3.76 -13.13 32.10
N SER A 39 3.63 -12.67 33.34
CA SER A 39 3.65 -11.23 33.68
C SER A 39 4.93 -10.52 33.22
N PHE A 40 6.03 -11.26 33.07
CA PHE A 40 7.31 -10.74 32.58
C PHE A 40 7.36 -10.51 31.05
N THR A 41 6.59 -11.26 30.26
CA THR A 41 6.60 -11.16 28.77
C THR A 41 5.34 -10.50 28.19
N LYS A 42 4.41 -10.05 29.04
CA LYS A 42 3.18 -9.37 28.62
C LYS A 42 3.44 -8.11 27.79
N ASP A 43 4.48 -7.34 28.10
CA ASP A 43 4.80 -6.09 27.39
C ASP A 43 5.22 -6.37 25.92
N PHE A 44 5.95 -7.47 25.68
CA PHE A 44 6.34 -7.91 24.35
C PHE A 44 5.15 -8.34 23.50
N ALA A 45 4.21 -9.07 24.10
CA ALA A 45 2.99 -9.51 23.42
C ALA A 45 2.10 -8.32 23.02
N ILE A 46 1.97 -7.30 23.87
CA ILE A 46 1.18 -6.09 23.59
C ILE A 46 1.81 -5.29 22.45
N ARG A 47 3.12 -5.03 22.49
CA ARG A 47 3.84 -4.32 21.41
C ARG A 47 3.74 -5.06 20.09
N TYR A 48 3.84 -6.38 20.12
CA TYR A 48 3.66 -7.20 18.92
C TYR A 48 2.23 -7.09 18.38
N LEU A 49 1.20 -7.08 19.24
CA LEU A 49 -0.19 -6.90 18.82
C LEU A 49 -0.39 -5.56 18.09
N VAL A 50 0.16 -4.48 18.64
CA VAL A 50 0.14 -3.14 18.02
C VAL A 50 0.91 -3.14 16.69
N TYR A 51 2.06 -3.79 16.63
CA TYR A 51 2.83 -3.95 15.39
C TYR A 51 2.02 -4.69 14.31
N ALA A 52 1.48 -5.87 14.64
CA ALA A 52 0.69 -6.69 13.71
C ALA A 52 -0.54 -5.92 13.19
N PHE A 53 -1.18 -5.14 14.05
CA PHE A 53 -2.27 -4.26 13.65
C PHE A 53 -1.79 -3.14 12.70
N GLY A 54 -0.62 -2.55 12.97
CA GLY A 54 0.01 -1.56 12.09
C GLY A 54 0.35 -2.09 10.70
N VAL A 55 0.88 -3.32 10.59
CA VAL A 55 1.15 -3.94 9.28
C VAL A 55 -0.17 -4.23 8.53
N GLY A 56 -1.22 -4.66 9.23
CA GLY A 56 -2.56 -4.83 8.63
C GLY A 56 -3.13 -3.50 8.09
N MET A 57 -2.96 -2.41 8.83
CA MET A 57 -3.39 -1.08 8.42
C MET A 57 -2.63 -0.55 7.20
N LYS A 58 -1.33 -0.87 7.09
CA LYS A 58 -0.51 -0.60 5.90
C LYS A 58 -1.08 -1.30 4.66
N LEU A 59 -1.44 -2.58 4.76
CA LEU A 59 -2.09 -3.31 3.66
C LEU A 59 -3.44 -2.71 3.27
N MET A 60 -4.27 -2.36 4.26
CA MET A 60 -5.58 -1.74 4.02
C MET A 60 -5.45 -0.43 3.24
N ALA A 61 -4.51 0.43 3.64
CA ALA A 61 -4.23 1.69 2.96
C ALA A 61 -3.78 1.46 1.51
N LEU A 62 -2.85 0.53 1.31
CA LEU A 62 -2.28 0.26 0.00
C LEU A 62 -3.34 -0.32 -0.96
N VAL A 63 -4.21 -1.22 -0.49
CA VAL A 63 -5.33 -1.75 -1.28
C VAL A 63 -6.32 -0.65 -1.67
N MET A 64 -6.67 0.25 -0.75
CA MET A 64 -7.58 1.37 -1.06
C MET A 64 -6.99 2.31 -2.11
N ILE A 65 -5.71 2.67 -2.00
CA ILE A 65 -5.02 3.52 -2.96
C ILE A 65 -4.99 2.85 -4.34
N ALA A 66 -4.68 1.56 -4.41
CA ALA A 66 -4.68 0.82 -5.67
C ALA A 66 -6.06 0.80 -6.34
N LYS A 67 -7.14 0.61 -5.55
CA LYS A 67 -8.52 0.67 -6.05
C LYS A 67 -8.91 2.06 -6.57
N ILE A 68 -8.60 3.11 -5.80
CA ILE A 68 -8.87 4.49 -6.20
C ILE A 68 -8.07 4.85 -7.45
N GLY A 69 -6.77 4.53 -7.48
CA GLY A 69 -5.91 4.76 -8.64
C GLY A 69 -6.44 4.07 -9.90
N SER A 70 -6.85 2.81 -9.80
CA SER A 70 -7.48 2.09 -10.92
C SER A 70 -8.76 2.78 -11.41
N ASN A 71 -9.63 3.23 -10.50
CA ASN A 71 -10.88 3.90 -10.89
C ASN A 71 -10.62 5.24 -11.57
N VAL A 72 -9.63 6.01 -11.12
CA VAL A 72 -9.25 7.28 -11.74
C VAL A 72 -8.70 7.05 -13.15
N LEU A 73 -7.81 6.07 -13.34
CA LEU A 73 -7.29 5.74 -14.66
C LEU A 73 -8.40 5.25 -15.62
N LEU A 74 -9.32 4.41 -15.14
CA LEU A 74 -10.45 3.93 -15.93
C LEU A 74 -11.41 5.07 -16.32
N GLY A 75 -11.68 6.02 -15.42
CA GLY A 75 -12.51 7.18 -15.70
C GLY A 75 -11.93 8.08 -16.80
N LEU A 76 -10.61 8.22 -16.85
CA LEU A 76 -9.91 8.97 -17.91
C LEU A 76 -9.83 8.21 -19.23
N ALA A 77 -9.72 6.87 -19.18
CA ALA A 77 -9.69 6.03 -20.37
C ALA A 77 -11.06 5.94 -21.08
N GLN A 78 -12.16 6.13 -20.34
CA GLN A 78 -13.54 6.08 -20.86
C GLN A 78 -14.11 7.45 -21.24
N ALA A 79 -13.36 8.54 -21.04
CA ALA A 79 -13.81 9.88 -21.44
C ALA A 79 -13.77 10.03 -22.97
N PRO A 80 -14.88 10.46 -23.62
CA PRO A 80 -14.93 10.60 -25.08
C PRO A 80 -13.99 11.73 -25.50
N THR A 81 -12.88 11.39 -26.14
CA THR A 81 -11.85 12.34 -26.55
C THR A 81 -11.87 12.50 -28.07
N ALA A 82 -11.92 13.75 -28.53
CA ALA A 82 -11.77 14.07 -29.95
C ALA A 82 -10.35 13.71 -30.40
N SER A 83 -10.18 13.26 -31.64
CA SER A 83 -8.95 12.67 -32.20
C SER A 83 -7.68 13.53 -32.11
N SER A 84 -7.80 14.85 -31.88
CA SER A 84 -6.68 15.76 -31.64
C SER A 84 -6.19 15.79 -30.19
N ASP A 85 -6.98 15.28 -29.23
CA ASP A 85 -6.74 15.41 -27.80
C ASP A 85 -6.10 14.14 -27.18
N GLN A 86 -6.02 13.06 -27.95
CA GLN A 86 -5.52 11.75 -27.50
C GLN A 86 -4.06 11.79 -27.00
N PHE A 87 -3.24 12.70 -27.52
CA PHE A 87 -1.89 12.96 -27.00
C PHE A 87 -1.92 13.59 -25.61
N VAL A 88 -2.81 14.55 -25.38
CA VAL A 88 -2.99 15.22 -24.07
C VAL A 88 -3.56 14.23 -23.06
N THR A 89 -4.54 13.41 -23.45
CA THR A 89 -5.12 12.36 -22.59
C THR A 89 -4.07 11.32 -22.20
N THR A 90 -3.22 10.89 -23.14
CA THR A 90 -2.13 9.93 -22.84
C THR A 90 -1.10 10.52 -21.88
N LEU A 91 -0.75 11.80 -22.05
CA LEU A 91 0.18 12.49 -21.17
C LEU A 91 -0.43 12.70 -19.76
N ALA A 92 -1.71 12.99 -19.67
CA ALA A 92 -2.44 13.10 -18.40
C ALA A 92 -2.51 11.76 -17.65
N ILE A 93 -2.80 10.66 -18.35
CA ILE A 93 -2.77 9.30 -17.76
C ILE A 93 -1.37 8.97 -17.27
N ALA A 94 -0.33 9.34 -18.02
CA ALA A 94 1.05 9.15 -17.60
C ALA A 94 1.36 9.95 -16.31
N GLY A 95 0.98 11.23 -16.24
CA GLY A 95 1.15 12.05 -15.04
C GLY A 95 0.44 11.48 -13.82
N ILE A 96 -0.81 11.04 -13.98
CA ILE A 96 -1.60 10.50 -12.87
C ILE A 96 -1.04 9.16 -12.38
N SER A 97 -0.50 8.32 -13.26
CA SER A 97 0.15 7.06 -12.86
C SER A 97 1.34 7.29 -11.93
N VAL A 98 2.11 8.36 -12.14
CA VAL A 98 3.23 8.74 -11.28
C VAL A 98 2.73 9.25 -9.92
N VAL A 99 1.67 10.06 -9.91
CA VAL A 99 1.06 10.54 -8.67
C VAL A 99 0.54 9.38 -7.83
N VAL A 100 -0.17 8.42 -8.43
CA VAL A 100 -0.65 7.21 -7.75
C VAL A 100 0.53 6.39 -7.19
N PHE A 101 1.63 6.27 -7.93
CA PHE A 101 2.83 5.59 -7.47
C PHE A 101 3.42 6.25 -6.21
N ILE A 102 3.57 7.57 -6.21
CA ILE A 102 4.10 8.33 -5.07
C ILE A 102 3.18 8.16 -3.85
N ILE A 103 1.87 8.28 -4.03
CA ILE A 103 0.89 8.11 -2.94
C ILE A 103 0.97 6.71 -2.35
N ALA A 104 1.05 5.67 -3.20
CA ALA A 104 1.18 4.28 -2.77
C ALA A 104 2.47 3.99 -1.98
N MET A 105 3.54 4.78 -2.19
CA MET A 105 4.79 4.64 -1.46
C MET A 105 4.74 5.30 -0.07
N TYR A 106 4.17 6.51 0.04
CA TYR A 106 4.25 7.29 1.28
C TYR A 106 3.08 7.04 2.25
N VAL A 107 1.85 6.96 1.74
CA VAL A 107 0.66 6.92 2.59
C VAL A 107 0.57 5.67 3.47
N PRO A 108 0.89 4.45 2.98
CA PRO A 108 0.82 3.25 3.83
C PRO A 108 1.77 3.33 5.03
N ASN A 109 2.96 3.92 4.87
CA ASN A 109 3.95 4.04 5.94
C ASN A 109 3.51 5.05 7.01
N ILE A 110 2.84 6.14 6.62
CA ILE A 110 2.29 7.11 7.57
C ILE A 110 1.19 6.47 8.43
N ILE A 111 0.28 5.71 7.80
CA ILE A 111 -0.82 5.04 8.50
C ILE A 111 -0.28 3.98 9.48
N GLN A 112 0.77 3.26 9.10
CA GLN A 112 1.46 2.33 9.99
C GLN A 112 2.06 3.07 11.20
N GLY A 113 2.71 4.22 11.00
CA GLY A 113 3.31 5.03 12.06
C GLY A 113 2.29 5.53 13.09
N VAL A 114 1.13 6.01 12.61
CA VAL A 114 0.03 6.48 13.48
C VAL A 114 -0.45 5.38 14.44
N VAL A 115 -0.59 4.15 13.94
CA VAL A 115 -1.06 3.01 14.73
C VAL A 115 -0.01 2.55 15.74
N GLN A 116 1.26 2.69 15.41
CA GLN A 116 2.37 2.35 16.29
C GLN A 116 2.69 3.45 17.32
N GLY A 117 2.03 4.62 17.23
CA GLY A 117 2.23 5.73 18.15
C GLY A 117 3.57 6.46 17.96
N ALA A 118 4.12 6.43 16.75
CA ALA A 118 5.35 7.13 16.36
C ALA A 118 5.08 8.59 15.96
#